data_AF-A0A444R5G6-F1
#
_entry.id   AF-A0A444R5G6-F1
#
_cell.length_a   1.000
_cell.length_b   1.000
_cell.length_c   1.000
_cell.angle_alpha   90.00
_cell.angle_beta   90.00
_cell.angle_gamma   90.00
#
_symmetry.space_group_name_H-M   'P 1'
#
loop_
_entity.id
_entity.type
_entity.pdbx_description
1 polymer ?
#
loop_
_entity_poly.entity_id
_entity_poly.type
_entity_poly.pdbx_seq_one_letter_code
_entity_poly.pdbx_strand_id
1 'polypeptide(L)'
;MITLFRLLAILCLFYNVSVYAVNCYQDQRGGNTQIRGTLPSFRIPENAQPGQKIWESDDVNVTVYCDNATGWRADDPAENIYAWIKMPAINSADILNNPYLTFGVTYNGVDYEDSDVGIDTFACLDKYEQYYGGIYHDPVCNGSTLQKNVTFNARFRAYVKFKARPAVDQTWDFGVVNVLQFDGEGGANLAADNKNLRYIIDGLNNILFLDCSVDVRIFPESQIVNFGQISANSIATYRPKAAFSVSTIKDVAADC
;
A
#
# COMPACT_ATOMS: atom_id res chain seq x y z
N MET A 1 26.87 11.87 -36.62
CA MET A 1 25.64 11.85 -35.79
C MET A 1 25.23 10.44 -35.34
N ILE A 2 25.26 9.41 -36.20
CA ILE A 2 24.89 8.02 -35.82
C ILE A 2 25.84 7.40 -34.78
N THR A 3 27.12 7.77 -34.81
CA THR A 3 28.14 7.28 -33.85
C THR A 3 27.96 7.84 -32.44
N LEU A 4 27.45 9.07 -32.28
CA LEU A 4 27.24 9.70 -30.97
C LEU A 4 26.04 9.07 -30.24
N PHE A 5 24.96 8.76 -30.97
CA PHE A 5 23.79 8.06 -30.43
C PHE A 5 24.11 6.62 -29.98
N ARG A 6 24.99 5.92 -30.72
CA ARG A 6 25.47 4.59 -30.32
C ARG A 6 26.36 4.65 -29.07
N LEU A 7 27.19 5.68 -28.93
CA LEU A 7 28.01 5.87 -27.74
C LEU A 7 27.17 6.21 -26.49
N LEU A 8 26.12 7.01 -26.66
CA LEU A 8 25.17 7.33 -25.57
C LEU A 8 24.36 6.09 -25.15
N ALA A 9 23.90 5.28 -26.11
CA ALA A 9 23.19 4.03 -25.83
C ALA A 9 24.09 2.98 -25.13
N ILE A 10 25.39 2.95 -25.47
CA ILE A 10 26.37 2.10 -24.78
C ILE A 10 26.68 2.64 -23.37
N LEU A 11 26.73 3.96 -23.16
CA LEU A 11 26.89 4.54 -21.82
C LEU A 11 25.68 4.24 -20.91
N CYS A 12 24.45 4.21 -21.43
CA CYS A 12 23.27 3.84 -20.65
C CYS A 12 23.28 2.36 -20.22
N LEU A 13 23.98 1.47 -20.93
CA LEU A 13 24.12 0.05 -20.58
C LEU A 13 25.08 -0.19 -19.40
N PHE A 14 25.86 0.82 -19.00
CA PHE A 14 26.79 0.73 -17.86
C PHE A 14 26.25 1.33 -16.55
N TYR A 15 25.05 1.91 -16.55
CA TYR A 15 24.35 2.24 -15.31
C TYR A 15 23.64 1.01 -14.75
N ASN A 16 24.40 -0.04 -14.45
CA ASN A 16 23.98 -0.98 -13.41
C ASN A 16 24.28 -0.27 -12.09
N VAL A 17 23.38 0.61 -11.66
CA VAL A 17 23.37 1.04 -10.27
C VAL A 17 23.01 -0.21 -9.47
N SER A 18 24.04 -0.93 -9.01
CA SER A 18 23.89 -1.91 -7.96
C SER A 18 23.43 -1.13 -6.74
N VAL A 19 22.13 -1.05 -6.54
CA VAL A 19 21.53 -0.53 -5.32
C VAL A 19 22.09 -1.39 -4.20
N TYR A 20 22.78 -0.77 -3.24
CA TYR A 20 23.40 -1.49 -2.15
C TYR A 20 22.29 -2.14 -1.31
N ALA A 21 22.25 -3.47 -1.41
CA ALA A 21 21.16 -4.28 -0.92
C ALA A 21 21.20 -4.38 0.61
N VAL A 22 20.27 -3.72 1.28
CA VAL A 22 19.88 -4.13 2.64
C VAL A 22 18.95 -5.33 2.53
N ASN A 23 18.78 -6.03 3.65
CA ASN A 23 17.68 -6.96 3.82
C ASN A 23 16.76 -6.42 4.91
N CYS A 24 15.46 -6.39 4.65
CA CYS A 24 14.43 -6.04 5.61
C CYS A 24 13.40 -7.17 5.76
N TYR A 25 13.06 -7.50 7.00
CA TYR A 25 12.18 -8.60 7.39
C TYR A 25 11.14 -8.12 8.40
N GLN A 26 10.05 -8.87 8.49
CA GLN A 26 9.09 -8.74 9.56
C GLN A 26 9.67 -9.32 10.87
N ASP A 27 9.61 -8.50 11.91
CA ASP A 27 9.94 -8.74 13.33
C ASP A 27 11.41 -9.06 13.64
N GLN A 28 12.07 -9.91 12.86
CA GLN A 28 13.43 -10.37 13.11
C GLN A 28 14.13 -10.87 11.84
N ARG A 29 15.46 -11.06 11.93
CA ARG A 29 16.27 -11.62 10.84
C ARG A 29 15.70 -12.94 10.33
N GLY A 30 15.46 -13.03 9.02
CA GLY A 30 14.89 -14.23 8.39
C GLY A 30 13.39 -14.42 8.62
N GLY A 31 12.70 -13.41 9.17
CA GLY A 31 11.24 -13.36 9.23
C GLY A 31 10.60 -13.24 7.83
N ASN A 32 9.29 -13.02 7.81
CA ASN A 32 8.58 -12.86 6.53
C ASN A 32 9.07 -11.61 5.79
N THR A 33 9.15 -11.70 4.46
CA THR A 33 9.46 -10.55 3.59
C THR A 33 8.22 -10.05 2.84
N GLN A 34 7.04 -10.57 3.18
CA GLN A 34 5.81 -10.22 2.50
C GLN A 34 4.61 -10.23 3.45
N ILE A 35 3.91 -9.10 3.48
CA ILE A 35 2.58 -8.95 4.06
C ILE A 35 1.62 -8.83 2.87
N ARG A 36 0.48 -9.51 2.93
CA ARG A 36 -0.48 -9.58 1.82
C ARG A 36 -1.84 -9.04 2.28
N GLY A 37 -2.35 -8.06 1.55
CA GLY A 37 -3.75 -7.63 1.61
C GLY A 37 -4.50 -8.16 0.41
N THR A 38 -5.49 -9.03 0.63
CA THR A 38 -6.33 -9.55 -0.45
C THR A 38 -7.59 -8.72 -0.58
N LEU A 39 -7.81 -8.12 -1.75
CA LEU A 39 -9.07 -7.45 -2.01
C LEU A 39 -10.20 -8.48 -2.07
N PRO A 40 -11.23 -8.34 -1.22
CA PRO A 40 -12.44 -9.13 -1.40
C PRO A 40 -13.11 -8.73 -2.73
N SER A 41 -14.09 -9.52 -3.16
CA SER A 41 -14.94 -9.07 -4.25
C SER A 41 -15.61 -7.74 -3.89
N PHE A 42 -15.37 -6.77 -4.75
CA PHE A 42 -15.73 -5.39 -4.49
C PHE A 42 -16.44 -4.81 -5.71
N ARG A 43 -17.52 -4.09 -5.45
CA ARG A 43 -18.41 -3.50 -6.45
C ARG A 43 -18.38 -1.99 -6.29
N ILE A 44 -17.91 -1.28 -7.32
CA ILE A 44 -17.89 0.18 -7.35
C ILE A 44 -19.28 0.66 -7.80
N PRO A 45 -20.07 1.30 -6.91
CA PRO A 45 -21.40 1.77 -7.27
C PRO A 45 -21.33 2.90 -8.29
N GLU A 46 -22.39 3.06 -9.08
CA GLU A 46 -22.48 4.11 -10.11
C GLU A 46 -22.19 5.51 -9.57
N ASN A 47 -22.73 5.82 -8.39
CA ASN A 47 -22.59 7.11 -7.72
C ASN A 47 -21.25 7.33 -6.99
N ALA A 48 -20.29 6.39 -7.09
CA ALA A 48 -18.94 6.56 -6.54
C ALA A 48 -18.29 7.82 -7.12
N GLN A 49 -17.76 8.67 -6.25
CA GLN A 49 -17.13 9.92 -6.67
C GLN A 49 -15.62 9.72 -6.84
N PRO A 50 -15.02 10.24 -7.93
CA PRO A 50 -13.56 10.27 -8.06
C PRO A 50 -12.87 10.83 -6.82
N GLY A 51 -11.77 10.20 -6.41
CA GLY A 51 -10.99 10.52 -5.21
C GLY A 51 -11.42 9.77 -3.94
N GLN A 52 -12.56 9.06 -3.94
CA GLN A 52 -12.99 8.27 -2.79
C GLN A 52 -12.13 7.02 -2.61
N LYS A 53 -11.68 6.75 -1.36
CA LYS A 53 -11.11 5.45 -0.98
C LYS A 53 -12.23 4.42 -1.01
N ILE A 54 -12.15 3.50 -1.96
CA ILE A 54 -13.13 2.44 -2.18
C ILE A 54 -12.77 1.14 -1.47
N TRP A 55 -11.51 1.01 -1.08
CA TRP A 55 -11.01 -0.06 -0.21
C TRP A 55 -9.83 0.48 0.59
N GLU A 56 -9.72 0.04 1.84
CA GLU A 56 -8.57 0.28 2.72
C GLU A 56 -8.29 -1.03 3.47
N SER A 57 -7.01 -1.35 3.65
CA SER A 57 -6.58 -2.50 4.44
C SER A 57 -6.85 -2.28 5.93
N ASP A 58 -6.72 -3.35 6.71
CA ASP A 58 -6.54 -3.21 8.15
C ASP A 58 -5.34 -2.30 8.48
N ASP A 59 -5.36 -1.75 9.69
CA ASP A 59 -4.24 -0.99 10.26
C ASP A 59 -3.04 -1.90 10.48
N VAL A 60 -2.06 -1.83 9.58
CA VAL A 60 -0.85 -2.63 9.65
C VAL A 60 0.09 -1.96 10.65
N ASN A 61 0.39 -2.65 11.73
CA ASN A 61 1.43 -2.27 12.68
C ASN A 61 2.46 -3.40 12.73
N VAL A 62 3.63 -3.16 12.18
CA VAL A 62 4.68 -4.17 12.01
C VAL A 62 5.99 -3.69 12.58
N THR A 63 6.73 -4.59 13.21
CA THR A 63 8.12 -4.36 13.57
C THR A 63 8.98 -4.72 12.35
N VAL A 64 9.75 -3.77 11.83
CA VAL A 64 10.65 -3.99 10.71
C VAL A 64 12.05 -4.20 11.25
N TYR A 65 12.68 -5.31 10.88
CA TYR A 65 14.09 -5.59 11.15
C TYR A 65 14.87 -5.45 9.85
N CYS A 66 15.93 -4.65 9.82
CA CYS A 66 16.82 -4.58 8.67
C CYS A 66 18.28 -4.87 9.06
N ASP A 67 19.02 -5.53 8.18
CA ASP A 67 20.44 -5.83 8.33
C ASP A 67 21.18 -5.84 6.98
N ASN A 68 22.46 -6.23 7.02
CA ASN A 68 23.28 -6.52 5.85
C ASN A 68 23.47 -5.31 4.92
N ALA A 69 23.63 -4.10 5.46
CA ALA A 69 24.01 -2.94 4.67
C ALA A 69 25.43 -3.12 4.10
N THR A 70 25.53 -3.25 2.78
CA THR A 70 26.78 -3.50 2.07
C THR A 70 27.29 -2.26 1.36
N GLY A 71 28.46 -2.35 0.75
CA GLY A 71 28.94 -1.31 -0.16
C GLY A 71 29.60 -0.13 0.54
N TRP A 72 30.18 -0.35 1.71
CA TRP A 72 30.86 0.71 2.45
C TRP A 72 31.89 1.45 1.58
N ARG A 73 31.85 2.77 1.65
CA ARG A 73 32.88 3.67 1.13
C ARG A 73 33.12 4.77 2.15
N ALA A 74 34.32 5.34 2.18
CA ALA A 74 34.65 6.40 3.14
C ALA A 74 33.74 7.65 3.01
N ASP A 75 33.24 7.92 1.80
CA ASP A 75 32.29 8.99 1.48
C ASP A 75 30.81 8.59 1.60
N ASP A 76 30.53 7.29 1.77
CA ASP A 76 29.19 6.72 1.93
C ASP A 76 29.24 5.52 2.91
N PRO A 77 29.43 5.80 4.22
CA PRO A 77 29.73 4.76 5.21
C PRO A 77 28.49 4.12 5.85
N ALA A 78 27.29 4.63 5.57
CA ALA A 78 26.04 4.21 6.21
C ALA A 78 24.89 4.14 5.20
N GLU A 79 23.84 3.40 5.53
CA GLU A 79 22.62 3.26 4.73
C GLU A 79 21.40 3.65 5.56
N ASN A 80 20.62 4.60 5.07
CA ASN A 80 19.32 4.92 5.65
C ASN A 80 18.25 3.99 5.07
N ILE A 81 17.26 3.65 5.89
CA ILE A 81 16.14 2.80 5.49
C ILE A 81 14.94 3.66 5.14
N TYR A 82 14.33 3.38 4.00
CA TYR A 82 13.17 4.09 3.48
C TYR A 82 11.99 3.12 3.30
N ALA A 83 10.78 3.66 3.52
CA ALA A 83 9.55 3.03 3.06
C ALA A 83 9.22 3.56 1.66
N TRP A 84 9.48 2.75 0.65
CA TRP A 84 9.28 3.07 -0.75
C TRP A 84 7.87 2.76 -1.22
N ILE A 85 7.20 3.76 -1.75
CA ILE A 85 5.82 3.68 -2.25
C ILE A 85 5.83 3.39 -3.75
N LYS A 86 5.15 2.31 -4.16
CA LYS A 86 4.87 1.96 -5.56
C LYS A 86 6.05 2.10 -6.52
N MET A 87 7.15 1.41 -6.22
CA MET A 87 8.36 1.48 -7.04
C MET A 87 8.10 0.99 -8.48
N PRO A 88 8.49 1.77 -9.52
CA PRO A 88 8.34 1.38 -10.92
C PRO A 88 9.18 0.17 -11.34
N ALA A 89 10.26 -0.10 -10.62
CA ALA A 89 11.13 -1.23 -10.85
C ALA A 89 10.45 -2.59 -10.57
N ILE A 90 9.36 -2.60 -9.79
CA ILE A 90 8.65 -3.82 -9.36
C ILE A 90 7.23 -3.88 -9.92
N ASN A 91 6.58 -2.73 -10.10
CA ASN A 91 5.21 -2.66 -10.60
C ASN A 91 5.15 -2.42 -12.11
N SER A 92 4.15 -2.98 -12.78
CA SER A 92 3.92 -2.72 -14.20
C SER A 92 3.43 -1.30 -14.46
N ALA A 93 3.68 -0.78 -15.67
CA ALA A 93 3.20 0.53 -16.08
C ALA A 93 1.66 0.65 -16.05
N ASP A 94 0.94 -0.45 -16.29
CA ASP A 94 -0.53 -0.50 -16.26
C ASP A 94 -1.08 -0.28 -14.84
N ILE A 95 -0.35 -0.72 -13.82
CA ILE A 95 -0.68 -0.47 -12.41
C ILE A 95 -0.39 0.97 -12.04
N LEU A 96 0.80 1.47 -12.39
CA LEU A 96 1.25 2.80 -11.99
C LEU A 96 0.45 3.90 -12.68
N ASN A 97 0.06 3.68 -13.93
CA ASN A 97 -0.68 4.63 -14.76
C ASN A 97 -2.15 4.24 -14.93
N ASN A 98 -2.71 3.49 -13.97
CA ASN A 98 -4.07 3.01 -14.07
C ASN A 98 -5.07 4.18 -14.23
N PRO A 99 -5.95 4.16 -15.25
CA PRO A 99 -6.88 5.25 -15.50
C PRO A 99 -8.07 5.25 -14.54
N TYR A 100 -8.35 4.12 -13.86
CA TYR A 100 -9.58 3.90 -13.09
C TYR A 100 -9.35 3.83 -11.58
N LEU A 101 -8.17 3.39 -11.16
CA LEU A 101 -7.83 3.16 -9.76
C LEU A 101 -6.51 3.85 -9.41
N THR A 102 -6.39 4.31 -8.18
CA THR A 102 -5.14 4.80 -7.61
C THR A 102 -4.81 3.97 -6.38
N PHE A 103 -3.68 3.29 -6.41
CA PHE A 103 -3.14 2.59 -5.24
C PHE A 103 -2.35 3.59 -4.40
N GLY A 104 -2.52 3.55 -3.08
CA GLY A 104 -1.82 4.44 -2.17
C GLY A 104 -1.61 3.82 -0.81
N VAL A 105 -0.84 4.54 0.01
CA VAL A 105 -0.54 4.13 1.38
C VAL A 105 -0.72 5.32 2.30
N THR A 106 -1.50 5.13 3.37
CA THR A 106 -1.52 6.04 4.51
C THR A 106 -0.37 5.63 5.43
N TYR A 107 0.77 6.31 5.39
CA TYR A 107 1.93 6.02 6.23
C TYR A 107 2.04 7.07 7.34
N ASN A 108 2.04 6.63 8.61
CA ASN A 108 2.04 7.54 9.78
C ASN A 108 0.99 8.67 9.72
N GLY A 109 -0.17 8.37 9.13
CA GLY A 109 -1.30 9.31 9.02
C GLY A 109 -1.27 10.24 7.81
N VAL A 110 -0.28 10.12 6.92
CA VAL A 110 -0.17 10.89 5.67
C VAL A 110 -0.44 9.99 4.48
N ASP A 111 -1.29 10.42 3.56
CA ASP A 111 -1.63 9.72 2.31
C ASP A 111 -0.52 9.94 1.26
N TYR A 112 -0.01 8.86 0.68
CA TYR A 112 0.97 8.86 -0.41
C TYR A 112 0.43 8.12 -1.63
N GLU A 113 0.38 8.83 -2.75
CA GLU A 113 -0.18 8.35 -4.03
C GLU A 113 0.77 8.49 -5.20
N ASP A 114 1.86 9.22 -5.05
CA ASP A 114 2.87 9.26 -6.08
C ASP A 114 3.65 7.95 -6.10
N SER A 115 4.17 7.62 -7.27
CA SER A 115 5.05 6.45 -7.44
C SER A 115 6.48 6.86 -7.16
N ASP A 116 7.28 5.91 -6.67
CA ASP A 116 8.71 6.12 -6.40
C ASP A 116 9.00 7.13 -5.29
N VAL A 117 8.13 7.19 -4.28
CA VAL A 117 8.32 8.04 -3.10
C VAL A 117 9.01 7.25 -2.00
N GLY A 118 10.21 7.68 -1.61
CA GLY A 118 10.91 7.18 -0.42
C GLY A 118 10.53 8.00 0.81
N ILE A 119 9.95 7.37 1.82
CA ILE A 119 9.69 7.99 3.13
C ILE A 119 10.81 7.58 4.09
N ASP A 120 11.57 8.54 4.60
CA ASP A 120 12.63 8.29 5.57
C ASP A 120 12.04 7.69 6.85
N THR A 121 12.55 6.52 7.26
CA THR A 121 12.13 5.85 8.50
C THR A 121 12.96 6.32 9.71
N PHE A 122 14.01 7.10 9.47
CA PHE A 122 15.05 7.51 10.40
C PHE A 122 15.88 6.35 10.98
N ALA A 123 15.74 5.15 10.41
CA ALA A 123 16.58 4.01 10.73
C ALA A 123 17.84 4.01 9.85
N CYS A 124 18.97 3.67 10.45
CA CYS A 124 20.28 3.72 9.81
C CYS A 124 21.08 2.45 10.14
N LEU A 125 21.80 1.94 9.14
CA LEU A 125 22.75 0.84 9.26
C LEU A 125 24.15 1.30 8.89
N ASP A 126 25.15 0.94 9.70
CA ASP A 126 26.55 1.15 9.31
C ASP A 126 26.89 0.12 8.22
N LYS A 127 27.38 0.58 7.07
CA LYS A 127 27.75 -0.31 5.96
C LYS A 127 29.00 -1.09 6.33
N TYR A 128 29.11 -2.32 5.84
CA TYR A 128 30.37 -3.06 5.87
C TYR A 128 30.99 -3.19 4.48
N GLU A 129 32.30 -3.25 4.46
CA GLU A 129 33.09 -3.50 3.27
C GLU A 129 33.09 -5.01 2.99
N GLN A 130 32.59 -5.42 1.83
CA GLN A 130 32.40 -6.84 1.49
C GLN A 130 33.72 -7.58 1.19
N TYR A 131 34.82 -6.85 0.97
CA TYR A 131 36.12 -7.43 0.71
C TYR A 131 36.72 -8.06 1.98
N TYR A 132 37.61 -9.04 1.81
CA TYR A 132 38.39 -9.67 2.88
C TYR A 132 37.58 -10.27 4.05
N GLY A 133 36.37 -10.76 3.79
CA GLY A 133 35.55 -11.46 4.79
C GLY A 133 34.57 -10.59 5.56
N GLY A 134 34.40 -9.32 5.16
CA GLY A 134 33.41 -8.41 5.75
C GLY A 134 33.98 -7.60 6.91
N ILE A 135 34.33 -6.33 6.69
CA ILE A 135 34.89 -5.44 7.72
C ILE A 135 33.94 -4.27 7.97
N TYR A 136 33.65 -4.02 9.24
CA TYR A 136 32.97 -2.80 9.68
C TYR A 136 34.01 -1.76 10.10
N HIS A 137 33.73 -0.50 9.76
CA HIS A 137 34.54 0.65 10.12
C HIS A 137 33.98 1.33 11.39
N ASP A 138 34.43 2.54 11.71
CA ASP A 138 33.90 3.28 12.85
C ASP A 138 32.40 3.58 12.68
N PRO A 139 31.60 3.55 13.78
CA PRO A 139 30.16 3.76 13.72
C PRO A 139 29.82 5.20 13.30
N VAL A 140 28.91 5.33 12.34
CA VAL A 140 28.46 6.62 11.79
C VAL A 140 27.01 6.90 12.17
N CYS A 141 26.13 5.90 12.12
CA CYS A 141 24.70 6.10 12.35
C CYS A 141 24.37 6.76 13.70
N ASN A 142 24.95 6.26 14.79
CA ASN A 142 24.77 6.83 16.14
C ASN A 142 26.06 7.37 16.76
N GLY A 143 27.18 7.31 16.03
CA GLY A 143 28.50 7.78 16.45
C GLY A 143 29.17 7.04 17.61
N SER A 144 28.63 5.91 18.08
CA SER A 144 29.13 5.24 19.30
C SER A 144 29.19 3.72 19.21
N THR A 145 28.19 3.08 18.61
CA THR A 145 28.10 1.62 18.52
C THR A 145 27.69 1.22 17.11
N LEU A 146 28.37 0.20 16.59
CA LEU A 146 28.12 -0.32 15.25
C LEU A 146 26.67 -0.82 15.09
N GLN A 147 25.93 -0.17 14.20
CA GLN A 147 24.56 -0.51 13.81
C GLN A 147 24.57 -1.53 12.67
N LYS A 148 24.87 -2.79 12.99
CA LYS A 148 24.87 -3.89 12.01
C LYS A 148 23.46 -4.35 11.62
N ASN A 149 22.49 -4.04 12.47
CA ASN A 149 21.07 -4.24 12.27
C ASN A 149 20.32 -3.11 12.97
N VAL A 150 19.08 -2.89 12.54
CA VAL A 150 18.18 -1.90 13.13
C VAL A 150 16.77 -2.47 13.19
N THR A 151 16.00 -2.06 14.19
CA THR A 151 14.61 -2.47 14.35
C THR A 151 13.76 -1.25 14.67
N PHE A 152 12.65 -1.09 13.98
CA PHE A 152 11.74 0.04 14.16
C PHE A 152 10.30 -0.39 13.86
N ASN A 153 9.33 0.33 14.43
CA ASN A 153 7.92 0.08 14.16
C ASN A 153 7.46 0.91 12.95
N ALA A 154 6.71 0.28 12.05
CA ALA A 154 6.03 0.95 10.96
C ALA A 154 4.52 0.73 11.08
N ARG A 155 3.76 1.82 10.94
CA ARG A 155 2.29 1.79 10.95
C ARG A 155 1.73 2.41 9.68
N PHE A 156 0.95 1.63 8.94
CA PHE A 156 0.38 2.08 7.68
C PHE A 156 -0.92 1.37 7.30
N ARG A 157 -1.65 1.94 6.35
CA ARG A 157 -2.78 1.29 5.66
C ARG A 157 -2.60 1.42 4.17
N ALA A 158 -2.77 0.32 3.45
CA ALA A 158 -2.86 0.38 2.00
C ALA A 158 -4.29 0.72 1.59
N TYR A 159 -4.48 1.46 0.51
CA TYR A 159 -5.81 1.79 0.01
C TYR A 159 -5.87 1.81 -1.50
N VAL A 160 -7.10 1.69 -2.01
CA VAL A 160 -7.44 1.90 -3.42
C VAL A 160 -8.44 3.04 -3.50
N LYS A 161 -8.13 4.06 -4.30
CA LYS A 161 -9.02 5.17 -4.63
C LYS A 161 -9.62 4.99 -6.02
N PHE A 162 -10.89 5.34 -6.16
CA PHE A 162 -11.56 5.41 -7.45
C PHE A 162 -11.14 6.69 -8.18
N LYS A 163 -10.71 6.58 -9.43
CA LYS A 163 -10.23 7.69 -10.28
C LYS A 163 -11.23 8.01 -11.38
N ALA A 164 -11.69 7.00 -12.09
CA ALA A 164 -12.66 7.16 -13.16
C ALA A 164 -13.37 5.83 -13.47
N ARG A 165 -14.53 5.93 -14.10
CA ARG A 165 -15.32 4.79 -14.57
C ARG A 165 -14.90 4.41 -15.99
N PRO A 166 -14.69 3.11 -16.30
CA PRO A 166 -14.57 2.64 -17.67
C PRO A 166 -15.83 2.95 -18.49
N ALA A 167 -15.69 3.30 -19.77
CA ALA A 167 -16.83 3.59 -20.65
C ALA A 167 -17.65 2.35 -21.03
N VAL A 168 -17.07 1.17 -20.88
CA VAL A 168 -17.71 -0.13 -21.15
C VAL A 168 -17.40 -1.08 -20.01
N ASP A 169 -18.31 -2.03 -19.76
CA ASP A 169 -18.06 -3.10 -18.81
C ASP A 169 -16.85 -3.92 -19.25
N GLN A 170 -15.87 -4.00 -18.36
CA GLN A 170 -14.65 -4.75 -18.62
C GLN A 170 -14.12 -5.33 -17.31
N THR A 171 -13.80 -6.62 -17.35
CA THR A 171 -13.07 -7.30 -16.26
C THR A 171 -11.59 -6.99 -16.43
N TRP A 172 -10.98 -6.46 -15.38
CA TRP A 172 -9.56 -6.15 -15.36
C TRP A 172 -8.84 -7.09 -14.40
N ASP A 173 -7.81 -7.78 -14.87
CA ASP A 173 -6.85 -8.44 -13.98
C ASP A 173 -5.62 -7.55 -13.86
N PHE A 174 -5.51 -6.91 -12.70
CA PHE A 174 -4.39 -6.02 -12.39
C PHE A 174 -3.22 -6.79 -11.75
N GLY A 175 -3.34 -8.12 -11.57
CA GLY A 175 -2.29 -8.93 -10.95
C GLY A 175 -2.03 -8.54 -9.49
N VAL A 176 -0.75 -8.60 -9.11
CA VAL A 176 -0.28 -8.24 -7.77
C VAL A 176 0.39 -6.87 -7.81
N VAL A 177 0.07 -6.02 -6.83
CA VAL A 177 0.64 -4.67 -6.71
C VAL A 177 1.52 -4.60 -5.47
N ASN A 178 2.77 -4.19 -5.62
CA ASN A 178 3.64 -3.82 -4.51
C ASN A 178 3.41 -2.36 -4.15
N VAL A 179 2.67 -2.09 -3.08
CA VAL A 179 2.33 -0.71 -2.68
C VAL A 179 3.38 -0.09 -1.77
N LEU A 180 4.06 -0.89 -0.95
CA LEU A 180 5.09 -0.43 -0.02
C LEU A 180 6.21 -1.47 0.10
N GLN A 181 7.46 -1.01 0.14
CA GLN A 181 8.63 -1.85 0.46
C GLN A 181 9.59 -1.11 1.39
N PHE A 182 10.16 -1.80 2.37
CA PHE A 182 11.30 -1.28 3.13
C PHE A 182 12.61 -1.67 2.44
N ASP A 183 13.44 -0.69 2.12
CA ASP A 183 14.71 -0.87 1.44
C ASP A 183 15.68 0.28 1.77
N GLY A 184 16.90 0.20 1.24
CA GLY A 184 17.88 1.29 1.32
C GLY A 184 17.48 2.53 0.52
N GLU A 185 18.25 3.60 0.68
CA GLU A 185 18.13 4.89 -0.03
C GLU A 185 18.23 4.74 -1.55
N GLY A 186 18.95 3.72 -2.04
CA GLY A 186 19.05 3.48 -3.48
C GLY A 186 17.79 2.88 -4.13
N GLY A 187 16.72 2.60 -3.37
CA GLY A 187 15.46 2.10 -3.90
C GLY A 187 15.40 0.58 -4.06
N ALA A 188 14.65 0.12 -5.06
CA ALA A 188 14.35 -1.31 -5.23
C ALA A 188 15.60 -2.16 -5.48
N ASN A 189 15.92 -3.06 -4.55
CA ASN A 189 16.83 -4.16 -4.83
C ASN A 189 16.13 -5.24 -5.69
N LEU A 190 16.56 -5.40 -6.95
CA LEU A 190 15.99 -6.37 -7.90
C LEU A 190 16.72 -7.72 -7.95
N ALA A 191 17.71 -7.95 -7.08
CA ALA A 191 18.40 -9.23 -7.02
C ALA A 191 17.41 -10.38 -6.76
N ALA A 192 17.63 -11.54 -7.39
CA ALA A 192 16.72 -12.70 -7.27
C ALA A 192 16.61 -13.23 -5.84
N ASP A 193 17.63 -12.98 -5.02
CA ASP A 193 17.72 -13.34 -3.62
C ASP A 193 17.49 -12.16 -2.66
N ASN A 194 16.94 -11.03 -3.14
CA ASN A 194 16.56 -9.92 -2.27
C ASN A 194 15.67 -10.40 -1.10
N LYS A 195 15.76 -9.69 0.03
CA LYS A 195 15.01 -10.01 1.24
C LYS A 195 14.44 -8.73 1.81
N ASN A 196 13.55 -8.08 1.07
CA ASN A 196 12.97 -6.81 1.47
C ASN A 196 11.48 -6.97 1.78
N LEU A 197 11.09 -6.53 2.98
CA LEU A 197 9.73 -6.60 3.47
C LEU A 197 8.83 -5.73 2.60
N ARG A 198 7.83 -6.37 2.00
CA ARG A 198 6.86 -5.76 1.09
C ARG A 198 5.46 -5.87 1.64
N TYR A 199 4.64 -4.86 1.41
CA TYR A 199 3.20 -5.00 1.43
C TYR A 199 2.69 -5.09 0.01
N ILE A 200 2.08 -6.23 -0.31
CA ILE A 200 1.45 -6.46 -1.61
C ILE A 200 -0.06 -6.50 -1.49
N ILE A 201 -0.72 -6.08 -2.57
CA ILE A 201 -2.15 -6.22 -2.76
C ILE A 201 -2.40 -7.25 -3.87
N ASP A 202 -3.30 -8.19 -3.65
CA ASP A 202 -3.81 -9.11 -4.67
C ASP A 202 -5.34 -9.15 -4.71
N GLY A 203 -5.93 -10.01 -5.55
CA GLY A 203 -7.38 -10.12 -5.71
C GLY A 203 -8.00 -8.96 -6.51
N LEU A 204 -7.20 -8.24 -7.29
CA LEU A 204 -7.65 -7.07 -8.05
C LEU A 204 -8.58 -7.44 -9.23
N ASN A 205 -8.53 -8.69 -9.68
CA ASN A 205 -9.50 -9.27 -10.61
C ASN A 205 -10.92 -9.39 -10.02
N ASN A 206 -11.11 -9.11 -8.73
CA ASN A 206 -12.41 -9.14 -8.06
C ASN A 206 -13.15 -7.78 -8.08
N ILE A 207 -12.64 -6.77 -8.79
CA ILE A 207 -13.25 -5.43 -8.90
C ILE A 207 -14.25 -5.42 -10.04
N LEU A 208 -15.52 -5.15 -9.72
CA LEU A 208 -16.59 -4.94 -10.70
C LEU A 208 -17.12 -3.51 -10.61
N PHE A 209 -17.29 -2.86 -11.75
CA PHE A 209 -18.02 -1.60 -11.83
C PHE A 209 -19.50 -1.93 -12.00
N LEU A 210 -20.35 -1.41 -11.12
CA LEU A 210 -21.80 -1.55 -11.28
C LEU A 210 -22.32 -0.44 -12.19
N ASP A 211 -23.17 -0.82 -13.13
CA ASP A 211 -24.04 0.02 -13.93
C ASP A 211 -25.17 0.66 -13.11
N CYS A 212 -25.56 0.06 -11.98
CA CYS A 212 -26.56 0.61 -11.05
C CYS A 212 -25.96 1.01 -9.71
N SER A 213 -26.58 1.99 -9.06
CA SER A 213 -26.56 2.13 -7.61
C SER A 213 -27.98 2.05 -7.01
N VAL A 214 -28.06 1.63 -5.74
CA VAL A 214 -29.33 1.56 -5.00
C VAL A 214 -29.14 2.34 -3.72
N ASP A 215 -29.95 3.37 -3.52
CA ASP A 215 -29.95 4.14 -2.29
C ASP A 215 -30.81 3.43 -1.24
N VAL A 216 -30.25 3.20 -0.05
CA VAL A 216 -31.02 2.67 1.07
C VAL A 216 -31.55 3.83 1.91
N ARG A 217 -32.88 3.92 2.05
CA ARG A 217 -33.55 4.88 2.93
C ARG A 217 -34.20 4.16 4.10
N ILE A 218 -34.05 4.74 5.29
CA ILE A 218 -34.65 4.22 6.52
C ILE A 218 -35.62 5.27 7.04
N PHE A 219 -36.85 4.84 7.32
CA PHE A 219 -37.86 5.65 8.01
C PHE A 219 -38.19 5.03 9.38
N PRO A 220 -38.28 5.83 10.45
CA PRO A 220 -38.02 7.27 10.48
C PRO A 220 -36.55 7.61 10.25
N GLU A 221 -36.25 8.78 9.68
CA GLU A 221 -34.88 9.21 9.34
C GLU A 221 -33.94 9.26 10.57
N SER A 222 -34.53 9.45 11.76
CA SER A 222 -33.82 9.36 13.05
C SER A 222 -33.24 7.97 13.34
N GLN A 223 -33.64 6.93 12.60
CA GLN A 223 -33.31 5.52 12.83
C GLN A 223 -33.73 4.99 14.22
N ILE A 224 -34.58 5.71 14.93
CA ILE A 224 -35.11 5.34 16.24
C ILE A 224 -36.58 4.95 16.10
N VAL A 225 -36.90 3.69 16.37
CA VAL A 225 -38.28 3.20 16.43
C VAL A 225 -38.82 3.44 17.83
N ASN A 226 -39.55 4.54 17.99
CA ASN A 226 -40.12 4.94 19.29
C ASN A 226 -41.51 4.33 19.51
N PHE A 227 -41.64 3.48 20.52
CA PHE A 227 -42.91 2.85 20.90
C PHE A 227 -43.75 3.69 21.88
N GLY A 228 -43.24 4.85 22.31
CA GLY A 228 -43.85 5.68 23.33
C GLY A 228 -43.82 5.02 24.71
N GLN A 229 -44.70 5.49 25.61
CA GLN A 229 -44.91 4.86 26.91
C GLN A 229 -45.92 3.71 26.78
N ILE A 230 -45.53 2.52 27.24
CA ILE A 230 -46.38 1.33 27.21
C ILE A 230 -46.91 1.06 28.62
N SER A 231 -48.24 1.00 28.76
CA SER A 231 -48.86 0.59 30.03
C SER A 231 -48.76 -0.93 30.19
N ALA A 232 -48.28 -1.38 31.35
CA ALA A 232 -48.15 -2.81 31.66
C ALA A 232 -49.48 -3.56 31.54
N ASN A 233 -50.59 -2.88 31.85
CA ASN A 233 -51.92 -3.49 31.87
C ASN A 233 -52.51 -3.67 30.46
N SER A 234 -51.99 -2.98 29.44
CA SER A 234 -52.51 -3.07 28.06
C SER A 234 -51.79 -4.08 27.18
N ILE A 235 -50.62 -4.60 27.59
CA ILE A 235 -49.77 -5.47 26.75
C ILE A 235 -50.46 -6.78 26.36
N ALA A 236 -51.29 -7.33 27.26
CA ALA A 236 -52.04 -8.56 27.00
C ALA A 236 -53.20 -8.37 26.02
N THR A 237 -53.74 -7.16 25.92
CA THR A 237 -54.94 -6.82 25.12
C THR A 237 -54.58 -6.15 23.79
N TYR A 238 -53.53 -5.32 23.79
CA TYR A 238 -53.04 -4.60 22.62
C TYR A 238 -51.52 -4.66 22.58
N ARG A 239 -50.97 -5.29 21.54
CA ARG A 239 -49.53 -5.31 21.30
C ARG A 239 -49.13 -3.99 20.65
N PRO A 240 -48.33 -3.12 21.30
CA PRO A 240 -47.87 -1.88 20.71
C PRO A 240 -47.10 -2.18 19.41
N LYS A 241 -47.42 -1.44 18.36
CA LYS A 241 -46.73 -1.52 17.07
C LYS A 241 -46.22 -0.13 16.74
N ALA A 242 -44.97 -0.06 16.31
CA ALA A 242 -44.40 1.14 15.71
C ALA A 242 -44.00 0.79 14.27
N ALA A 243 -44.36 1.66 13.33
CA ALA A 243 -44.01 1.48 11.94
C ALA A 243 -42.56 1.92 11.72
N PHE A 244 -41.82 1.12 10.97
CA PHE A 244 -40.56 1.50 10.36
C PHE A 244 -40.53 0.89 8.97
N SER A 245 -39.76 1.49 8.09
CA SER A 245 -39.53 0.92 6.77
C SER A 245 -38.09 1.11 6.36
N VAL A 246 -37.53 0.06 5.77
CA VAL A 246 -36.31 0.14 4.98
C VAL A 246 -36.77 0.04 3.53
N SER A 247 -36.47 1.06 2.74
CA SER A 247 -36.73 1.05 1.30
C SER A 247 -35.42 1.20 0.55
N THR A 248 -35.35 0.52 -0.59
CA THR A 248 -34.30 0.73 -1.57
C THR A 248 -34.90 1.55 -2.69
N ILE A 249 -34.25 2.65 -3.05
CA ILE A 249 -34.57 3.41 -4.25
C ILE A 249 -33.51 3.05 -5.27
N LYS A 250 -33.95 2.30 -6.27
CA LYS A 250 -33.17 2.10 -7.48
C LYS A 250 -33.17 3.41 -8.24
N ASP A 251 -31.99 3.90 -8.61
CA ASP A 251 -31.94 5.02 -9.54
C ASP A 251 -32.49 4.54 -10.88
N VAL A 252 -33.56 5.20 -11.36
CA VAL A 252 -34.27 4.84 -12.59
C VAL A 252 -33.60 5.48 -13.81
N ALA A 253 -32.65 6.41 -13.60
CA ALA A 253 -31.84 7.01 -14.66
C ALA A 253 -30.62 6.17 -15.02
N ALA A 254 -30.20 5.27 -14.12
CA ALA A 254 -29.31 4.17 -14.43
C ALA A 254 -30.09 3.13 -15.24
N ASP A 255 -29.58 2.67 -16.37
CA ASP A 255 -30.25 1.70 -17.25
C ASP A 255 -30.20 0.28 -16.65
N CYS A 256 -30.72 0.18 -15.44
CA CYS A 256 -30.91 -1.00 -14.63
C CYS A 256 -32.41 -1.30 -14.54
#